data_AF-A0A968QIL1-F1
#
_entry.id   AF-A0A968QIL1-F1
#
_cell.length_a   1.000
_cell.length_b   1.000
_cell.length_c   1.000
_cell.angle_alpha   90.00
_cell.angle_beta   90.00
_cell.angle_gamma   90.00
#
_symmetry.space_group_name_H-M   'P 1'
#
loop_
_entity.id
_entity.type
_entity.pdbx_description
1 polymer ?
#
loop_
_entity_poly.entity_id
_entity_poly.type
_entity_poly.pdbx_seq_one_letter_code
_entity_poly.pdbx_strand_id
1 'polypeptide(L)' 'MANKFIQRSLLMLGVCLLVLVTWLTPPALAVNNPELLPNEVTPVVDLANLLPTLQEESLIENLEAFETETGWKMRVLTQY' A
#
# COMPACT_ATOMS: atom_id res chain seq x y z
N MET A 1 13.83 45.91 15.52
CA MET A 1 14.65 44.89 14.83
C MET A 1 14.70 43.55 15.58
N ALA A 2 14.92 43.54 16.90
CA ALA A 2 15.01 42.33 17.73
C ALA A 2 13.79 41.37 17.67
N ASN A 3 12.56 41.90 17.64
CA ASN A 3 11.35 41.06 17.62
C ASN A 3 11.21 40.20 16.35
N LYS A 4 11.56 40.77 15.18
CA LYS A 4 11.57 40.03 13.90
C LYS A 4 12.70 38.98 13.84
N PHE A 5 13.81 39.24 14.55
CA PHE A 5 14.92 38.29 14.66
C PHE A 5 14.53 37.09 15.54
N ILE A 6 13.94 37.34 16.70
CA ILE A 6 13.42 36.29 17.61
C ILE A 6 12.34 35.44 16.92
N GLN A 7 11.41 36.07 16.20
CA GLN A 7 10.36 35.35 15.47
C GLN A 7 10.92 34.42 14.38
N ARG A 8 11.96 34.86 13.65
CA ARG A 8 12.62 34.03 12.63
C ARG A 8 13.39 32.88 13.25
N SER A 9 14.08 33.11 14.37
CA SER A 9 14.78 32.05 15.10
C SER A 9 13.82 31.01 15.66
N LEU A 10 12.67 31.43 16.21
CA LEU A 10 11.61 30.53 16.68
C LEU A 10 11.01 29.71 15.54
N LEU A 11 10.79 30.32 14.37
CA LEU A 11 10.31 29.62 13.19
C LEU A 11 11.32 28.55 12.74
N MET A 12 12.61 28.89 12.66
CA MET A 12 13.66 27.95 12.27
C MET A 12 13.79 26.79 13.27
N LEU A 13 13.71 27.08 14.57
CA LEU A 13 13.71 26.05 15.61
C LEU A 13 12.51 25.10 15.45
N GLY A 14 11.31 25.65 15.20
CA GLY A 14 10.10 24.87 14.98
C GLY A 14 10.21 23.96 13.74
N VAL A 15 10.75 24.47 12.63
CA VAL A 15 11.00 23.67 11.42
C VAL A 15 12.04 22.58 11.70
N CYS A 16 13.12 22.91 12.40
CA CYS A 16 14.16 21.94 12.74
C CYS A 16 13.62 20.81 13.62
N LEU A 17 12.74 21.13 14.58
CA LEU A 17 12.07 20.14 15.42
C LEU A 17 11.11 19.25 14.62
N LEU A 18 10.34 19.81 13.70
CA LEU A 18 9.46 19.02 12.83
C LEU A 18 10.25 18.02 11.98
N VAL A 19 11.36 18.45 11.38
CA VAL A 19 12.25 17.58 10.60
C VAL A 19 12.82 16.47 11.50
N LEU A 20 13.27 16.81 12.70
CA LEU A 20 13.81 15.84 13.65
C LEU A 20 12.76 14.77 13.99
N VAL A 21 11.51 15.17 14.28
CA VAL A 21 10.41 14.25 14.60
C VAL A 21 10.12 13.31 13.43
N THR A 22 10.12 13.80 12.19
CA THR A 22 9.91 12.96 11.00
C THR A 22 11.06 12.00 10.74
N TRP A 23 12.27 12.30 11.19
CA TRP A 23 13.43 11.41 11.04
C TRP A 23 13.43 10.28 12.07
N LEU A 24 12.86 10.53 13.26
CA LEU A 24 12.80 9.53 14.34
C LEU A 24 11.66 8.52 14.16
N THR A 25 10.89 8.55 13.08
CA THR A 25 9.85 7.54 12.85
C THR A 25 10.48 6.19 12.55
N PRO A 26 10.12 5.12 13.28
CA PRO A 26 10.59 3.78 12.94
C PRO A 26 10.14 3.40 11.52
N PRO A 27 10.89 2.54 10.81
CA PRO A 27 10.45 2.04 9.52
C PRO A 27 9.07 1.40 9.65
N ALA A 28 8.22 1.58 8.63
CA ALA A 28 6.96 0.87 8.55
C ALA A 28 7.24 -0.63 8.58
N LEU A 29 6.85 -1.29 9.67
CA LEU A 29 6.97 -2.74 9.83
C LEU A 29 5.83 -3.37 9.02
N ALA A 30 6.14 -3.83 7.81
CA ALA A 30 5.26 -4.70 7.06
C ALA A 30 5.40 -6.13 7.60
N VAL A 31 4.28 -6.78 7.91
CA VAL A 31 4.29 -8.18 8.29
C VAL A 31 4.37 -9.02 7.00
N ASN A 32 5.40 -9.84 6.89
CA ASN A 32 5.52 -10.80 5.79
C ASN A 32 4.76 -12.07 6.18
N ASN A 33 3.60 -12.31 5.55
CA ASN A 33 2.72 -13.45 5.83
C ASN A 33 2.65 -14.39 4.61
N PRO A 34 3.74 -15.09 4.26
CA PRO A 34 3.77 -15.97 3.09
C PRO A 34 2.77 -17.12 3.18
N GLU A 35 2.37 -17.52 4.38
CA GLU A 35 1.37 -18.56 4.65
C GLU A 35 -0.03 -18.21 4.15
N LEU A 36 -0.30 -16.93 3.86
CA LEU A 36 -1.57 -16.48 3.29
C LEU A 36 -1.62 -16.67 1.77
N LEU A 37 -0.50 -16.95 1.11
CA LEU A 37 -0.48 -17.12 -0.34
C LEU A 37 -1.17 -18.43 -0.73
N PRO A 38 -2.02 -18.43 -1.79
CA PRO A 38 -2.65 -19.64 -2.27
C PRO A 38 -1.61 -20.58 -2.89
N ASN A 39 -1.92 -21.88 -2.86
CA ASN A 39 -1.06 -22.91 -3.45
C ASN A 39 -0.97 -22.81 -4.98
N GLU A 40 -2.03 -22.31 -5.60
CA GLU A 40 -2.13 -22.12 -7.04
C GLU A 40 -1.98 -20.63 -7.38
N VAL A 41 -1.24 -20.34 -8.44
CA VAL A 41 -1.01 -18.97 -8.89
C VAL A 41 -2.16 -18.56 -9.82
N THR A 42 -3.10 -17.82 -9.26
CA THR A 42 -4.25 -17.25 -9.96
C THR A 42 -4.13 -15.72 -10.04
N PRO A 43 -4.88 -15.05 -10.94
CA PRO A 43 -4.88 -13.60 -11.00
C PRO A 43 -5.66 -12.92 -9.85
N VAL A 44 -6.39 -13.69 -9.04
CA VAL A 44 -7.20 -13.23 -7.92
C VAL A 44 -6.74 -13.93 -6.64
N VAL A 45 -6.41 -13.16 -5.61
CA VAL A 45 -6.05 -13.66 -4.28
C VAL A 45 -7.06 -13.10 -3.28
N ASP A 46 -8.05 -13.90 -2.90
CA ASP A 46 -9.12 -13.47 -1.98
C ASP A 46 -8.81 -13.81 -0.50
N LEU A 47 -7.88 -13.09 0.12
CA LEU A 47 -7.52 -13.35 1.53
C LEU A 47 -8.67 -13.05 2.49
N ALA A 48 -9.52 -12.08 2.15
CA ALA A 48 -10.64 -11.66 2.99
C ALA A 48 -11.88 -12.55 2.83
N ASN A 49 -11.86 -13.55 1.94
CA ASN A 49 -13.02 -14.40 1.61
C ASN A 49 -14.27 -13.56 1.29
N LEU A 50 -14.07 -12.51 0.49
CA LEU A 50 -15.06 -11.50 0.10
C LEU A 50 -15.84 -11.91 -1.15
N LEU A 51 -15.24 -12.75 -2.01
CA LEU A 51 -15.79 -13.17 -3.30
C LEU A 51 -16.45 -14.55 -3.17
N PRO A 52 -17.73 -14.69 -3.54
CA PRO A 52 -18.33 -16.00 -3.77
C PRO A 52 -17.56 -16.75 -4.87
N THR A 53 -17.41 -18.08 -4.74
CA THR A 53 -16.61 -18.91 -5.65
C THR A 53 -16.89 -18.67 -7.14
N LEU A 54 -18.17 -18.62 -7.55
CA LEU A 54 -18.54 -18.37 -8.94
C LEU A 54 -18.14 -16.96 -9.45
N GLN A 55 -18.08 -15.97 -8.56
CA GLN A 55 -17.62 -14.62 -8.90
C GLN A 55 -16.11 -14.57 -9.03
N GLU A 56 -15.39 -15.27 -8.15
CA GLU A 56 -13.94 -15.40 -8.23
C GLU A 56 -13.52 -16.10 -9.53
N GLU A 57 -14.15 -17.24 -9.85
CA GLU A 57 -13.91 -17.98 -11.11
C GLU A 57 -14.17 -17.10 -12.34
N SER A 58 -15.31 -16.40 -12.39
CA SER A 58 -15.60 -15.49 -13.50
C SER A 58 -14.62 -14.32 -13.59
N LEU A 59 -14.17 -13.79 -12.45
CA LEU A 59 -13.18 -12.72 -12.42
C LEU A 59 -11.81 -13.20 -12.93
N ILE A 60 -11.42 -14.42 -12.58
CA ILE A 60 -10.20 -15.05 -13.10
C ILE A 60 -10.25 -15.14 -14.62
N GLU A 61 -11.31 -15.71 -15.19
CA GLU A 61 -11.49 -15.83 -16.64
C GLU A 61 -11.43 -14.47 -17.35
N ASN A 62 -12.10 -13.46 -16.79
CA ASN A 62 -12.12 -12.11 -17.35
C ASN A 62 -10.73 -11.46 -17.35
N LEU A 63 -9.94 -11.66 -16.28
CA LEU A 63 -8.58 -11.11 -16.18
C LEU A 63 -7.61 -11.81 -17.14
N GLU A 64 -7.77 -13.11 -17.35
CA GLU A 64 -6.97 -13.87 -18.33
C GLU A 64 -7.29 -13.48 -19.78
N ALA A 65 -8.57 -13.29 -20.09
CA ALA A 65 -8.99 -12.76 -21.38
C ALA A 65 -8.43 -11.35 -21.61
N PHE A 66 -8.52 -10.47 -20.59
CA PHE A 66 -7.97 -9.12 -20.64
C PHE A 66 -6.44 -9.13 -20.84
N GLU A 67 -5.71 -9.99 -20.14
CA GLU A 67 -4.26 -10.15 -20.32
C GLU A 67 -3.92 -10.61 -21.75
N THR A 68 -4.72 -11.52 -22.31
CA THR A 68 -4.56 -12.01 -23.69
C THR A 68 -4.85 -10.93 -24.74
N GLU A 69 -5.91 -10.14 -24.53
CA GLU A 69 -6.36 -9.11 -25.48
C GLU A 69 -5.47 -7.87 -25.48
N THR A 70 -4.95 -7.50 -24.31
CA THR A 70 -4.28 -6.21 -24.12
C THR A 70 -2.78 -6.33 -23.86
N GLY A 71 -2.30 -7.51 -23.47
CA GLY A 71 -0.96 -7.74 -22.96
C GLY A 71 -0.71 -7.20 -21.54
N TRP A 72 -1.72 -6.60 -20.89
CA TRP A 72 -1.61 -6.06 -19.54
C TRP A 72 -1.96 -7.10 -18.49
N LYS A 73 -1.04 -7.31 -17.55
CA LYS A 73 -1.18 -8.29 -16.48
C LYS A 73 -1.82 -7.66 -15.24
N MET A 74 -3.14 -7.74 -15.13
CA MET A 74 -3.90 -7.23 -13.98
C MET A 74 -4.07 -8.32 -12.90
N ARG A 75 -3.98 -7.94 -11.62
CA ARG A 75 -4.11 -8.84 -10.47
C ARG A 75 -5.00 -8.20 -9.39
N VAL A 76 -5.78 -9.01 -8.70
CA VAL A 76 -6.71 -8.58 -7.65
C VAL A 76 -6.32 -9.24 -6.33
N LEU A 77 -6.21 -8.44 -5.27
CA LEU A 77 -5.94 -8.89 -3.90
C LEU A 77 -7.01 -8.30 -2.99
N THR A 78 -7.72 -9.13 -2.24
CA THR A 78 -8.55 -8.67 -1.11
C THR A 78 -7.77 -8.83 0.19
N GLN A 79 -8.03 -7.97 1.16
CA GLN A 79 -7.34 -7.95 2.46
C GLN A 79 -8.34 -7.59 3.57
N TYR A 80 -8.12 -8.12 4.79
CA TYR A 80 -8.92 -7.88 6.00
C TYR A 80 -8.90 -6.42 6.47
#